data_AF-A0A842TYZ5-F1
#
_entry.id   AF-A0A842TYZ5-F1
#
_cell.length_a   1.000
_cell.length_b   1.000
_cell.length_c   1.000
_cell.angle_alpha   90.00
_cell.angle_beta   90.00
_cell.angle_gamma   90.00
#
_symmetry.space_group_name_H-M   'P 1'
#
loop_
_entity.id
_entity.type
_entity.pdbx_description
1 polymer ?
#
loop_
_entity_poly.entity_id
_entity_poly.type
_entity_poly.pdbx_seq_one_letter_code
_entity_poly.pdbx_strand_id
1 'polypeptide(L)'
;MGFKKIKDKKGVNMTVHPEFYDKIEKERRKFMEKHRLNRLTTKAFTKVLNKRFWERKRRNKRGDASNFVTFIIVLFFLAVSFLIAAFVNDNISDVIKETDLNTTTYASSYTGAIDQMTTTTIQRGFAMIIAFLVIGMMISAFLIRIHPIFIFIYIITLGISLFAMIPIANTYEILIGTDALSSVADQQTMINWIMQYSVFILLGAGALSIIIIFAKLAGGTQSSRL
;
A
#
# COMPACT_ATOMS: atom_id res chain seq x y z
N MET A 1 -34.78 -34.63 -62.59
CA MET A 1 -34.28 -33.67 -61.59
C MET A 1 -34.09 -34.41 -60.26
N GLY A 2 -32.85 -34.61 -59.81
CA GLY A 2 -32.54 -35.41 -58.61
C GLY A 2 -32.43 -34.55 -57.36
N PHE A 3 -33.26 -34.80 -56.35
CA PHE A 3 -33.14 -34.16 -55.04
C PHE A 3 -31.96 -34.76 -54.26
N LYS A 4 -31.11 -33.90 -53.69
CA LYS A 4 -29.96 -34.30 -52.88
C LYS A 4 -30.40 -34.37 -51.41
N LYS A 5 -30.25 -35.55 -50.78
CA LYS A 5 -30.56 -35.73 -49.35
C LYS A 5 -29.43 -35.18 -48.50
N ILE A 6 -29.76 -34.33 -47.53
CA ILE A 6 -28.81 -33.78 -46.56
C ILE A 6 -29.33 -34.15 -45.17
N LYS A 7 -28.44 -34.68 -44.31
CA LYS A 7 -28.76 -34.95 -42.91
C LYS A 7 -28.41 -33.73 -42.07
N ASP A 8 -29.36 -33.25 -41.29
CA ASP A 8 -29.09 -32.26 -40.22
C ASP A 8 -28.31 -32.93 -39.06
N LYS A 9 -27.70 -32.13 -38.17
CA LYS A 9 -27.02 -32.57 -36.94
C LYS A 9 -27.88 -33.45 -36.03
N LYS A 10 -29.21 -33.40 -36.17
CA LYS A 10 -30.18 -34.28 -35.49
C LYS A 10 -30.52 -35.56 -36.26
N GLY A 11 -29.86 -35.82 -37.39
CA GLY A 11 -30.06 -37.04 -38.20
C GLY A 11 -31.32 -37.05 -39.07
N VAL A 12 -32.09 -35.95 -39.12
CA VAL A 12 -33.30 -35.84 -39.94
C VAL A 12 -32.91 -35.63 -41.41
N ASN A 13 -33.50 -36.42 -42.30
CA ASN A 13 -33.31 -36.30 -43.75
C ASN A 13 -34.19 -35.17 -44.28
N MET A 14 -33.59 -34.10 -44.79
CA MET A 14 -34.30 -33.04 -45.48
C MET A 14 -34.01 -33.13 -46.98
N THR A 15 -35.05 -33.02 -47.81
CA THR A 15 -34.94 -32.88 -49.26
C THR A 15 -34.99 -31.41 -49.62
N VAL A 16 -33.89 -30.87 -50.13
CA VAL A 16 -33.79 -29.46 -50.52
C VAL A 16 -33.68 -29.37 -52.03
N HIS A 17 -34.37 -28.40 -52.63
CA HIS A 17 -34.29 -28.15 -54.06
C HIS A 17 -32.86 -27.69 -54.45
N PRO A 18 -32.29 -28.16 -55.58
CA PRO A 18 -30.89 -27.89 -55.95
C PRO A 18 -30.52 -26.40 -55.95
N GLU A 19 -31.40 -25.52 -56.44
CA GLU A 19 -31.16 -24.07 -56.49
C GLU A 19 -31.01 -23.42 -55.10
N PHE A 20 -31.70 -23.96 -54.08
CA PHE A 20 -31.57 -23.46 -52.72
C PHE A 20 -30.27 -23.93 -52.06
N TYR A 21 -29.73 -25.07 -52.50
CA TYR A 21 -28.47 -25.60 -51.97
C TYR A 21 -27.30 -24.66 -52.27
N ASP A 22 -27.18 -24.18 -53.51
CA ASP A 22 -26.10 -23.28 -53.92
C ASP A 22 -26.16 -21.94 -53.18
N LYS A 23 -27.37 -21.41 -52.97
CA LYS A 23 -27.58 -20.17 -52.18
C LYS A 23 -27.19 -20.36 -50.71
N ILE A 24 -27.62 -21.47 -50.09
CA ILE A 24 -27.27 -21.80 -48.70
C ILE A 24 -25.77 -22.02 -48.55
N GLU A 25 -25.12 -22.69 -49.51
CA GLU A 25 -23.68 -22.95 -49.44
C GLU A 25 -22.87 -21.66 -49.60
N LYS A 26 -23.30 -20.74 -50.49
CA LYS A 26 -22.65 -19.43 -50.65
C LYS A 26 -22.76 -18.56 -49.40
N GLU A 27 -23.94 -18.50 -48.78
CA GLU A 27 -24.14 -17.77 -47.50
C GLU A 27 -23.36 -18.42 -46.35
N ARG A 28 -23.31 -19.76 -46.29
CA ARG A 28 -22.48 -20.48 -45.31
C ARG A 28 -20.99 -20.17 -45.47
N ARG A 29 -20.48 -20.10 -46.71
CA ARG A 29 -19.08 -19.72 -46.97
C ARG A 29 -18.78 -18.30 -46.50
N LYS A 30 -19.63 -17.32 -46.84
CA LYS A 30 -19.50 -15.93 -46.37
C LYS A 30 -19.53 -15.83 -44.84
N PHE A 31 -20.45 -16.53 -44.19
CA PHE A 31 -20.57 -16.57 -42.73
C PHE A 31 -19.30 -17.15 -42.08
N MET A 32 -18.78 -18.26 -42.61
CA MET A 32 -17.56 -18.89 -42.11
C MET A 32 -16.33 -18.00 -42.31
N GLU A 33 -16.24 -17.29 -43.43
CA GLU A 33 -15.14 -16.37 -43.72
C GLU A 33 -15.15 -15.15 -42.77
N LYS A 34 -16.33 -14.54 -42.55
CA LYS A 34 -16.51 -13.45 -41.57
C LYS A 34 -16.13 -13.89 -40.15
N HIS A 35 -16.53 -15.10 -39.72
CA HIS A 35 -16.16 -15.63 -38.42
C HIS A 35 -14.67 -15.99 -38.30
N ARG A 36 -14.03 -16.43 -39.39
CA ARG A 36 -12.59 -16.72 -39.41
C ARG A 36 -11.77 -15.46 -39.26
N LEU A 37 -12.15 -14.36 -39.92
CA LEU A 37 -11.52 -13.05 -39.78
C LEU A 37 -11.63 -12.51 -38.34
N ASN A 38 -12.81 -12.57 -37.73
CA ASN A 38 -13.00 -12.13 -36.33
C ASN A 38 -12.19 -12.94 -35.30
N ARG A 39 -11.93 -14.23 -35.57
CA ARG A 39 -11.07 -15.05 -34.68
C ARG A 39 -9.59 -14.72 -34.84
N LEU A 40 -9.15 -14.29 -36.02
CA LEU A 40 -7.76 -13.90 -36.25
C LEU A 40 -7.48 -12.53 -35.63
N THR A 41 -8.41 -11.57 -35.75
CA THR A 41 -8.26 -10.24 -35.16
C THR A 41 -8.24 -10.30 -33.62
N THR A 42 -9.10 -11.11 -33.00
CA THR A 42 -9.13 -11.26 -31.53
C THR A 42 -7.88 -11.94 -30.97
N LYS A 43 -7.32 -12.94 -31.65
CA LYS A 43 -6.04 -13.58 -31.24
C LYS A 43 -4.85 -12.65 -31.41
N ALA A 44 -4.80 -11.88 -32.49
CA ALA A 44 -3.75 -10.89 -32.69
C ALA A 44 -3.83 -9.78 -31.64
N PHE A 45 -5.03 -9.28 -31.36
CA PHE A 45 -5.26 -8.20 -30.40
C PHE A 45 -4.94 -8.63 -28.96
N THR A 46 -5.37 -9.82 -28.53
CA THR A 46 -5.02 -10.35 -27.19
C THR A 46 -3.52 -10.58 -27.05
N LYS A 47 -2.83 -11.06 -28.09
CA LYS A 47 -1.37 -11.23 -28.09
C LYS A 47 -0.63 -9.88 -27.95
N VAL A 48 -1.09 -8.83 -28.64
CA VAL A 48 -0.50 -7.49 -28.57
C VAL A 48 -0.75 -6.84 -27.20
N LEU A 49 -1.99 -6.95 -26.67
CA LEU A 49 -2.31 -6.44 -25.34
C LEU A 49 -1.50 -7.14 -24.26
N ASN A 50 -1.40 -8.47 -24.31
CA ASN A 50 -0.63 -9.24 -23.34
C ASN A 50 0.86 -8.84 -23.43
N LYS A 51 1.44 -8.73 -24.63
CA LYS A 51 2.84 -8.29 -24.82
C LYS A 51 3.11 -6.92 -24.16
N ARG A 52 2.25 -5.92 -24.40
CA ARG A 52 2.39 -4.59 -23.79
C ARG A 52 2.21 -4.61 -22.27
N PHE A 53 1.37 -5.51 -21.74
CA PHE A 53 1.20 -5.67 -20.29
C PHE A 53 2.45 -6.25 -19.63
N TRP A 54 3.06 -7.27 -20.22
CA TRP A 54 4.29 -7.90 -19.71
C TRP A 54 5.52 -6.97 -19.77
N GLU A 55 5.62 -6.15 -20.81
CA GLU A 55 6.72 -5.17 -20.94
C GLU A 55 6.64 -4.07 -19.88
N ARG A 56 5.44 -3.59 -19.54
CA ARG A 56 5.25 -2.63 -18.43
C ARG A 56 5.61 -3.24 -17.07
N LYS A 57 5.25 -4.50 -16.83
CA LYS A 57 5.57 -5.21 -15.58
C LYS A 57 7.08 -5.44 -15.37
N ARG A 58 7.88 -5.46 -16.45
CA ARG A 58 9.35 -5.59 -16.38
C ARG A 58 10.08 -4.26 -16.18
N ARG A 59 9.50 -3.12 -16.56
CA ARG A 59 10.15 -1.81 -16.47
C ARG A 59 10.04 -1.10 -15.11
N ASN A 60 9.17 -1.57 -14.21
CA ASN A 60 8.93 -0.95 -12.90
C ASN A 60 9.53 -1.73 -11.71
N LYS A 61 10.71 -2.34 -11.88
CA LYS A 61 11.48 -2.92 -10.77
C LYS A 61 12.60 -1.99 -10.32
N ARG A 62 12.31 -0.70 -10.16
CA ARG A 62 13.24 0.22 -9.50
C ARG A 62 13.07 0.01 -8.00
N GLY A 63 14.18 -0.15 -7.27
CA GLY A 63 14.13 -0.25 -5.82
C GLY A 63 13.44 0.99 -5.27
N ASP A 64 12.38 0.80 -4.49
CA ASP A 64 11.62 1.91 -3.92
C ASP A 64 12.33 2.40 -2.65
N ALA A 65 13.33 3.25 -2.85
CA ALA A 65 14.04 3.90 -1.75
C ALA A 65 13.23 5.07 -1.15
N SER A 66 12.07 5.43 -1.74
CA SER A 66 11.21 6.51 -1.24
C SER A 66 10.51 6.16 0.07
N ASN A 67 10.52 4.88 0.45
CA ASN A 67 9.94 4.40 1.71
C ASN A 67 10.53 5.12 2.94
N PHE A 68 11.83 5.43 2.95
CA PHE A 68 12.45 6.14 4.08
C PHE A 68 12.00 7.60 4.20
N VAL A 69 11.87 8.28 3.06
CA VAL A 69 11.36 9.67 3.04
C VAL A 69 9.91 9.70 3.47
N THR A 70 9.10 8.76 2.96
CA THR A 70 7.70 8.61 3.36
C THR A 70 7.56 8.29 4.84
N PHE A 71 8.42 7.42 5.39
CA PHE A 71 8.48 7.10 6.82
C PHE A 71 8.66 8.36 7.66
N ILE A 72 9.66 9.17 7.33
CA ILE A 72 9.98 10.42 8.04
C ILE A 72 8.80 11.38 8.04
N ILE A 73 8.23 11.63 6.86
CA ILE A 73 7.11 12.55 6.69
C ILE A 73 5.91 12.06 7.51
N VAL A 74 5.53 10.79 7.36
CA VAL A 74 4.38 10.23 8.07
C VAL A 74 4.63 10.23 9.58
N LEU A 75 5.80 9.83 10.05
CA LEU A 75 6.16 9.84 11.47
C LEU A 75 5.97 11.24 12.09
N PHE A 76 6.48 12.27 11.43
CA PHE A 76 6.36 13.65 11.91
C PHE A 76 4.91 14.13 11.97
N PHE A 77 4.16 13.99 10.86
CA PHE A 77 2.76 14.44 10.83
C PHE A 77 1.90 13.65 11.81
N LEU A 78 2.19 12.37 12.02
CA LEU A 78 1.46 11.54 12.96
C LEU A 78 1.75 11.96 14.41
N ALA A 79 3.01 12.26 14.75
CA ALA A 79 3.36 12.78 16.07
C ALA A 79 2.66 14.10 16.38
N VAL A 80 2.70 15.05 15.45
CA VAL A 80 2.02 16.35 15.59
C VAL A 80 0.51 16.17 15.69
N SER A 81 -0.09 15.30 14.86
CA SER A 81 -1.54 15.06 14.89
C SER A 81 -2.00 14.46 16.22
N PHE A 82 -1.25 13.51 16.77
CA PHE A 82 -1.57 12.90 18.06
C PHE A 82 -1.39 13.88 19.22
N LEU A 83 -0.37 14.74 19.16
CA LEU A 83 -0.15 15.79 20.16
C LEU A 83 -1.30 16.82 20.14
N ILE A 84 -1.73 17.27 18.96
CA ILE A 84 -2.87 18.18 18.83
C ILE A 84 -4.15 17.51 19.31
N ALA A 85 -4.38 16.23 19.00
CA ALA A 85 -5.53 15.50 19.49
C ALA A 85 -5.55 15.41 21.03
N ALA A 86 -4.39 15.16 21.65
CA ALA A 86 -4.25 15.19 23.11
C ALA A 86 -4.58 16.58 23.67
N PHE A 87 -4.03 17.64 23.07
CA PHE A 87 -4.31 19.03 23.49
C PHE A 87 -5.79 19.38 23.40
N VAL A 88 -6.47 19.01 22.31
CA VAL A 88 -7.91 19.27 22.17
C VAL A 88 -8.72 18.50 23.22
N ASN A 89 -8.35 17.25 23.53
CA ASN A 89 -9.04 16.46 24.54
C ASN A 89 -8.88 17.04 25.95
N ASP A 90 -7.70 17.55 26.29
CA ASP A 90 -7.46 18.17 27.60
C ASP A 90 -8.30 19.45 27.76
N ASN A 91 -8.33 20.30 26.75
CA ASN A 91 -9.19 21.49 26.75
C ASN A 91 -10.68 21.14 26.88
N ILE A 92 -11.14 20.06 26.24
CA ILE A 92 -12.52 19.58 26.39
C ILE A 92 -12.77 19.06 27.81
N SER A 93 -11.81 18.32 28.38
CA SER A 93 -11.88 17.81 29.77
C SER A 93 -12.03 18.96 30.76
N ASP A 94 -11.24 20.03 30.60
CA ASP A 94 -11.26 21.19 31.48
C ASP A 94 -12.59 21.95 31.41
N VAL A 95 -13.12 22.19 30.20
CA VAL A 95 -14.44 22.84 30.03
C VAL A 95 -15.57 22.02 30.67
N ILE A 96 -15.52 20.68 30.57
CA ILE A 96 -16.50 19.80 31.23
C ILE A 96 -16.37 19.89 32.77
N LYS A 97 -15.15 19.96 33.29
CA LYS A 97 -14.87 20.06 34.73
C LYS A 97 -15.35 21.38 35.33
N GLU A 98 -15.26 22.48 34.57
CA GLU A 98 -15.70 23.82 34.99
C GLU A 98 -17.21 24.06 34.88
N THR A 99 -17.93 23.26 34.09
CA THR A 99 -19.38 23.38 33.94
C THR A 99 -20.15 22.58 35.00
N ASP A 100 -21.37 23.00 35.32
CA ASP A 100 -22.27 22.32 36.29
C ASP A 100 -22.56 20.84 35.94
N LEU A 101 -22.21 20.40 34.73
CA LEU A 101 -22.31 19.01 34.30
C LEU A 101 -21.51 18.06 35.21
N ASN A 102 -20.41 18.53 35.80
CA ASN A 102 -19.54 17.76 36.71
C ASN A 102 -20.24 17.33 38.02
N THR A 103 -21.40 17.90 38.36
CA THR A 103 -22.15 17.52 39.57
C THR A 103 -22.87 16.17 39.44
N THR A 104 -22.96 15.61 38.23
CA THR A 104 -23.61 14.31 37.99
C THR A 104 -22.62 13.16 38.04
N THR A 105 -23.01 12.02 38.62
CA THR A 105 -22.19 10.78 38.67
C THR A 105 -21.72 10.31 37.29
N TYR A 106 -22.46 10.64 36.24
CA TYR A 106 -22.09 10.33 34.87
C TYR A 106 -20.90 11.17 34.39
N ALA A 107 -20.85 12.46 34.70
CA ALA A 107 -19.78 13.34 34.26
C ALA A 107 -18.40 12.94 34.80
N SER A 108 -18.30 12.51 36.06
CA SER A 108 -17.04 12.03 36.63
C SER A 108 -16.51 10.77 35.92
N SER A 109 -17.40 9.92 35.40
CA SER A 109 -17.00 8.74 34.61
C SER A 109 -16.50 9.13 33.21
N TYR A 110 -17.09 10.17 32.62
CA TYR A 110 -16.66 10.69 31.31
C TYR A 110 -15.31 11.39 31.39
N THR A 111 -15.07 12.25 32.39
CA THR A 111 -13.78 12.92 32.56
C THR A 111 -12.67 11.91 32.82
N GLY A 112 -12.92 10.88 33.63
CA GLY A 112 -11.97 9.79 33.85
C GLY A 112 -11.65 9.01 32.57
N ALA A 113 -12.64 8.76 31.71
CA ALA A 113 -12.43 8.09 30.43
C ALA A 113 -11.62 8.96 29.44
N ILE A 114 -11.86 10.28 29.41
CA ILE A 114 -11.09 11.22 28.59
C ILE A 114 -9.64 11.28 29.07
N ASP A 115 -9.41 11.45 30.37
CA ASP A 115 -8.07 11.53 30.95
C ASP A 115 -7.29 10.23 30.71
N GLN A 116 -7.95 9.06 30.81
CA GLN A 116 -7.36 7.77 30.45
C GLN A 116 -7.06 7.65 28.96
N MET A 117 -7.94 8.18 28.10
CA MET A 117 -7.74 8.17 26.66
C MET A 117 -6.49 8.99 26.28
N THR A 118 -6.36 10.20 26.83
CA THR A 118 -5.22 11.09 26.54
C THR A 118 -3.91 10.53 27.05
N THR A 119 -3.87 10.02 28.30
CA THR A 119 -2.62 9.57 28.91
C THR A 119 -2.17 8.19 28.44
N THR A 120 -3.10 7.25 28.20
CA THR A 120 -2.73 5.85 27.94
C THR A 120 -3.05 5.41 26.51
N THR A 121 -4.27 5.67 26.04
CA THR A 121 -4.74 5.13 24.76
C THR A 121 -4.04 5.79 23.58
N ILE A 122 -3.91 7.12 23.59
CA ILE A 122 -3.20 7.88 22.53
C ILE A 122 -1.74 7.45 22.45
N GLN A 123 -1.04 7.35 23.58
CA GLN A 123 0.37 6.93 23.61
C GLN A 123 0.59 5.51 23.09
N ARG A 124 -0.23 4.56 23.55
CA ARG A 124 -0.13 3.16 23.11
C ARG A 124 -0.52 3.02 21.65
N GLY A 125 -1.55 3.73 21.21
CA GLY A 125 -1.97 3.80 19.82
C GLY A 125 -0.87 4.33 18.91
N PHE A 126 -0.21 5.41 19.32
CA PHE A 126 0.93 5.98 18.61
C PHE A 126 2.07 4.97 18.47
N ALA A 127 2.53 4.38 19.58
CA ALA A 127 3.60 3.37 19.56
C ALA A 127 3.24 2.15 18.70
N MET A 128 1.98 1.69 18.76
CA MET A 128 1.48 0.60 17.92
C MET A 128 1.53 0.95 16.43
N ILE A 129 1.10 2.16 16.04
CA ILE A 129 1.16 2.59 14.64
C ILE A 129 2.61 2.65 14.16
N ILE A 130 3.53 3.18 14.97
CA ILE A 130 4.96 3.21 14.62
C ILE A 130 5.52 1.79 14.45
N ALA A 131 5.15 0.85 15.32
CA ALA A 131 5.54 -0.54 15.17
C ALA A 131 5.02 -1.13 13.85
N PHE A 132 3.76 -0.88 13.49
CA PHE A 132 3.21 -1.31 12.20
C PHE A 132 3.89 -0.66 11.01
N LEU A 133 4.29 0.60 11.14
CA LEU A 133 4.97 1.34 10.08
C LEU A 133 6.38 0.77 9.85
N VAL A 134 7.11 0.42 10.91
CA VAL A 134 8.39 -0.30 10.83
C VAL A 134 8.22 -1.70 10.21
N ILE A 135 7.24 -2.48 10.66
CA ILE A 135 6.93 -3.80 10.09
C ILE A 135 6.55 -3.67 8.61
N GLY A 136 5.75 -2.67 8.26
CA GLY A 136 5.35 -2.37 6.89
C GLY A 136 6.55 -2.10 5.98
N MET A 137 7.54 -1.35 6.47
CA MET A 137 8.82 -1.16 5.75
C MET A 137 9.58 -2.47 5.58
N MET A 138 9.63 -3.33 6.60
CA MET A 138 10.31 -4.63 6.52
C MET A 138 9.63 -5.56 5.50
N ILE A 139 8.29 -5.61 5.49
CA ILE A 139 7.51 -6.37 4.50
C ILE A 139 7.75 -5.83 3.10
N SER A 140 7.76 -4.49 2.94
CA SER A 140 8.06 -3.83 1.68
C SER A 140 9.46 -4.21 1.17
N ALA A 141 10.47 -4.14 2.04
CA ALA A 141 11.84 -4.57 1.73
C ALA A 141 11.92 -6.04 1.30
N PHE A 142 11.14 -6.92 1.95
CA PHE A 142 11.07 -8.33 1.59
C PHE A 142 10.43 -8.57 0.21
N LEU A 143 9.42 -7.80 -0.18
CA LEU A 143 8.71 -7.98 -1.45
C LEU A 143 9.50 -7.47 -2.66
N ILE A 144 10.34 -6.44 -2.48
CA ILE A 144 11.11 -5.85 -3.58
C ILE A 144 12.16 -6.86 -4.08
N ARG A 145 12.24 -7.03 -5.40
CA ARG A 145 13.32 -7.80 -6.05
C ARG A 145 14.43 -6.82 -6.43
N ILE A 146 15.48 -6.78 -5.62
CA ILE A 146 16.56 -5.80 -5.73
C ILE A 146 17.76 -6.44 -6.45
N HIS A 147 18.35 -5.71 -7.38
CA HIS A 147 19.65 -6.08 -7.97
C HIS A 147 20.76 -5.63 -7.00
N PRO A 148 21.84 -6.41 -6.78
CA PRO A 148 22.88 -6.06 -5.77
C PRO A 148 23.42 -4.63 -5.86
N ILE A 149 23.50 -4.07 -7.07
CA ILE A 149 23.93 -2.69 -7.34
C ILE A 149 23.04 -1.63 -6.64
N PHE A 150 21.74 -1.90 -6.44
CA PHE A 150 20.83 -0.97 -5.78
C PHE A 150 21.05 -0.84 -4.27
N ILE A 151 21.86 -1.71 -3.65
CA ILE A 151 22.17 -1.61 -2.22
C ILE A 151 22.93 -0.31 -1.92
N PHE A 152 23.85 0.08 -2.80
CA PHE A 152 24.57 1.35 -2.67
C PHE A 152 23.62 2.55 -2.71
N ILE A 153 22.64 2.54 -3.62
CA ILE A 153 21.60 3.57 -3.71
C ILE A 153 20.76 3.61 -2.43
N TYR A 154 20.46 2.45 -1.85
CA TYR A 154 19.70 2.33 -0.62
C TYR A 154 20.44 2.91 0.59
N ILE A 155 21.75 2.65 0.72
CA ILE A 155 22.60 3.22 1.77
C ILE A 155 22.69 4.75 1.64
N ILE A 156 22.88 5.26 0.41
CA ILE A 156 22.90 6.71 0.16
C ILE A 156 21.55 7.33 0.53
N THR A 157 20.44 6.70 0.14
CA THR A 157 19.09 7.21 0.45
C THR A 157 18.81 7.18 1.95
N LEU A 158 19.25 6.14 2.66
CA LEU A 158 19.18 6.07 4.12
C LEU A 158 20.00 7.20 4.76
N GLY A 159 21.22 7.46 4.28
CA GLY A 159 22.06 8.56 4.76
C GLY A 159 21.41 9.94 4.59
N ILE A 160 20.83 10.20 3.42
CA ILE A 160 20.07 11.44 3.15
C ILE A 160 18.84 11.52 4.08
N SER A 161 18.14 10.41 4.28
CA SER A 161 16.96 10.35 5.15
C SER A 161 17.32 10.62 6.61
N LEU A 162 18.42 10.04 7.12
CA LEU A 162 18.93 10.33 8.47
C LEU A 162 19.26 11.81 8.64
N PHE A 163 19.89 12.42 7.64
CA PHE A 163 20.19 13.85 7.66
C PHE A 163 18.93 14.71 7.66
N ALA A 164 17.91 14.34 6.88
CA ALA A 164 16.62 15.01 6.85
C ALA A 164 15.83 14.86 8.16
N MET A 165 16.06 13.80 8.93
CA MET A 165 15.37 13.58 10.21
C MET A 165 15.83 14.54 11.32
N ILE A 166 17.09 15.01 11.27
CA ILE A 166 17.64 15.96 12.26
C ILE A 166 16.83 17.26 12.35
N PRO A 167 16.62 18.03 11.27
CA PRO A 167 15.83 19.26 11.34
C PRO A 167 14.37 19.00 11.73
N ILE A 168 13.83 17.81 11.39
CA ILE A 168 12.47 17.42 11.77
C ILE A 168 12.36 17.16 13.27
N ALA A 169 13.32 16.46 13.87
CA ALA A 169 13.40 16.27 15.32
C ALA A 169 13.51 17.61 16.05
N ASN A 170 14.38 18.51 15.57
CA ASN A 170 14.53 19.85 16.14
C ASN A 170 13.23 20.68 15.99
N THR A 171 12.54 20.58 14.86
CA THR A 171 11.27 21.27 14.64
C THR A 171 10.20 20.77 15.60
N TYR A 172 10.18 19.46 15.87
CA TYR A 172 9.28 18.88 16.86
C TYR A 172 9.60 19.39 18.28
N GLU A 173 10.88 19.46 18.66
CA GLU A 173 11.30 20.03 19.95
C GLU A 173 10.86 21.49 20.12
N ILE A 174 10.99 22.31 19.07
CA ILE A 174 10.51 23.71 19.09
C ILE A 174 8.99 23.76 19.27
N LEU A 175 8.25 22.86 18.61
CA LEU A 175 6.79 22.81 18.66
C LEU A 175 6.28 22.45 20.06
N ILE A 176 6.86 21.42 20.69
CA ILE A 176 6.50 21.03 22.07
C ILE A 176 6.96 22.04 23.12
N GLY A 177 7.97 22.87 22.80
CA GLY A 177 8.44 23.95 23.67
C GLY A 177 7.54 25.18 23.69
N THR A 178 6.45 25.21 22.92
CA THR A 178 5.48 26.32 22.95
C THR A 178 4.61 26.24 24.21
N ASP A 179 4.31 27.39 24.82
CA ASP A 179 3.52 27.47 26.06
C ASP A 179 2.17 26.75 25.98
N ALA A 180 1.56 26.73 24.79
CA ALA A 180 0.28 26.07 24.57
C ALA A 180 0.37 24.53 24.59
N LEU A 181 1.51 23.95 24.18
CA LEU A 181 1.65 22.51 24.00
C LEU A 181 2.57 21.86 25.03
N SER A 182 3.36 22.63 25.77
CA SER A 182 4.34 22.11 26.73
C SER A 182 3.70 21.23 27.81
N SER A 183 2.59 21.68 28.40
CA SER A 183 1.86 20.95 29.45
C SER A 183 1.32 19.60 28.95
N VAL A 184 0.87 19.53 27.70
CA VAL A 184 0.36 18.30 27.07
C VAL A 184 1.53 17.41 26.67
N ALA A 185 2.58 17.99 26.11
CA ALA A 185 3.77 17.25 25.70
C ALA A 185 4.42 16.52 26.88
N ASP A 186 4.48 17.14 28.06
CA ASP A 186 5.01 16.52 29.28
C ASP A 186 4.25 15.23 29.66
N GLN A 187 2.95 15.20 29.42
CA GLN A 187 2.13 14.02 29.66
C GLN A 187 2.37 12.93 28.60
N GLN A 188 2.73 13.30 27.36
CA GLN A 188 2.91 12.41 26.22
C GLN A 188 4.32 11.78 26.13
N THR A 189 4.80 11.19 27.23
CA THR A 189 6.17 10.65 27.37
C THR A 189 6.57 9.69 26.24
N MET A 190 5.67 8.80 25.81
CA MET A 190 5.98 7.83 24.74
C MET A 190 6.18 8.50 23.37
N ILE A 191 5.38 9.53 23.05
CA ILE A 191 5.48 10.25 21.77
C ILE A 191 6.81 11.01 21.75
N ASN A 192 7.12 11.72 22.84
CA ASN A 192 8.38 12.45 22.98
C ASN A 192 9.59 11.52 22.86
N TRP A 193 9.55 10.37 23.53
CA TRP A 193 10.63 9.38 23.45
C TRP A 193 10.83 8.89 22.01
N ILE A 194 9.76 8.52 21.30
CA ILE A 194 9.88 8.06 19.91
C ILE A 194 10.44 9.17 19.01
N MET A 195 10.00 10.42 19.18
CA MET A 195 10.49 11.54 18.36
C MET A 195 11.95 11.89 18.66
N GLN A 196 12.36 11.86 19.93
CA GLN A 196 13.75 12.07 20.36
C GLN A 196 14.68 10.98 19.82
N TYR A 197 14.25 9.71 19.86
CA TYR A 197 15.02 8.58 19.35
C TYR A 197 14.71 8.22 17.89
N SER A 198 14.02 9.10 17.17
CA SER A 198 13.51 8.80 15.83
C SER A 198 14.60 8.52 14.80
N VAL A 199 15.75 9.19 14.92
CA VAL A 199 16.95 8.94 14.10
C VAL A 199 17.45 7.52 14.33
N PHE A 200 17.50 7.05 15.58
CA PHE A 200 17.93 5.68 15.91
C PHE A 200 16.90 4.64 15.46
N ILE A 201 15.60 4.94 15.59
CA ILE A 201 14.53 4.07 15.08
C ILE A 201 14.64 3.92 13.56
N LEU A 202 14.85 5.03 12.83
CA LEU A 202 15.05 5.03 11.39
C LEU A 202 16.32 4.25 11.00
N LEU A 203 17.42 4.44 11.73
CA LEU A 203 18.67 3.71 11.53
C LEU A 203 18.46 2.20 11.74
N GLY A 204 17.80 1.80 12.82
CA GLY A 204 17.49 0.41 13.12
C GLY A 204 16.59 -0.23 12.07
N ALA A 205 15.52 0.46 11.66
CA ALA A 205 14.63 -0.01 10.60
C ALA A 205 15.33 -0.11 9.24
N GLY A 206 16.20 0.86 8.91
CA GLY A 206 17.03 0.84 7.71
C GLY A 206 18.03 -0.31 7.71
N ALA A 207 18.73 -0.53 8.83
CA ALA A 207 19.67 -1.63 8.98
C ALA A 207 18.98 -3.00 8.86
N LEU A 208 17.83 -3.18 9.52
CA LEU A 208 17.01 -4.40 9.40
C LEU A 208 16.55 -4.63 7.95
N SER A 209 16.13 -3.57 7.26
CA SER A 209 15.72 -3.66 5.85
C SER A 209 16.88 -4.11 4.96
N ILE A 210 18.09 -3.59 5.18
CA ILE A 210 19.30 -4.01 4.45
C ILE A 210 19.59 -5.50 4.70
N ILE A 211 19.54 -5.96 5.95
CA ILE A 211 19.78 -7.36 6.31
C ILE A 211 18.80 -8.29 5.58
N ILE A 212 17.51 -7.95 5.55
CA ILE A 212 16.48 -8.73 4.85
C ILE A 212 16.77 -8.82 3.35
N ILE A 213 17.18 -7.72 2.73
CA ILE A 213 17.53 -7.67 1.30
C ILE A 213 18.71 -8.60 1.01
N PHE A 214 19.75 -8.60 1.85
CA PHE A 214 20.91 -9.48 1.71
C PHE A 214 20.57 -10.96 1.93
N ALA A 215 19.77 -11.27 2.95
CA ALA A 215 19.34 -12.64 3.23
C ALA A 215 18.60 -13.27 2.03
N LYS A 216 17.81 -12.47 1.31
CA LYS A 216 17.09 -12.91 0.11
C LYS A 216 18.00 -13.19 -1.08
N LEU A 217 19.09 -12.43 -1.24
CA LEU A 217 20.04 -12.63 -2.35
C LEU A 217 20.82 -13.95 -2.22
N ALA A 218 21.13 -14.38 -0.99
CA ALA A 218 21.86 -15.62 -0.73
C ALA A 218 21.08 -16.89 -1.14
N GLY A 219 19.75 -16.89 -1.06
CA GLY A 219 18.92 -18.07 -1.33
C GLY A 219 18.53 -18.31 -2.80
N GLY A 220 18.84 -17.38 -3.72
CA GLY A 220 18.26 -17.36 -5.07
C GLY A 220 18.98 -18.17 -6.16
N THR A 221 20.17 -18.72 -5.89
CA THR A 221 21.11 -19.15 -6.95
C THR A 221 20.94 -20.60 -7.43
N GLN A 222 19.99 -21.39 -6.92
CA GLN A 222 19.98 -22.85 -7.17
C GLN A 222 18.93 -23.42 -8.14
N SER A 223 17.98 -22.65 -8.70
CA SER A 223 16.85 -23.28 -9.43
C SER A 223 16.92 -23.29 -10.97
N SER A 224 17.94 -22.74 -11.63
CA SER A 224 17.97 -22.69 -13.11
C SER A 224 18.86 -23.75 -13.79
N ARG A 225 19.20 -24.83 -13.09
CA ARG A 225 19.91 -25.99 -13.66
C ARG A 225 19.14 -27.29 -13.38
N LEU A 226 17.88 -27.36 -13.79
CA LEU A 226 17.12 -28.60 -14.00
C LEU A 226 16.21 -28.39 -15.22
#